data_AF-A0A7U9T323-F1
#
_entry.id   AF-A0A7U9T323-F1
#
_cell.length_a   1.000
_cell.length_b   1.000
_cell.length_c   1.000
_cell.angle_alpha   90.00
_cell.angle_beta   90.00
_cell.angle_gamma   90.00
#
_symmetry.space_group_name_H-M   'P 1'
#
loop_
_entity.id
_entity.type
_entity.pdbx_description
1 polymer ?
#
loop_
_entity_poly.entity_id
_entity_poly.type
_entity_poly.pdbx_seq_one_letter_code
_entity_poly.pdbx_strand_id
1 'polypeptide(L)'
;MLKISDYIAVTAGFFGIFLFYLIFSGNLVLDYGTDNSLPEIEQAPAAERVEPQTAEYIVLHGNEMESRISIQVMQMLEGMKKTYIAKADVSGISREQMDAARVFIITAQEPEQADQGQELLRLAQEEGKYLFYTCLLGGDTAYERELGILESRGVAQIDGMMIFEGLMVQGTVYYDDLPMEARDIALDAACTKMIQEKSKTDKMQRLLIPLLWKKQYGSGRIYCCNGPFFSKDGGIGIFAGVLADMEETFLYPVVNAGALLLDYYPDYENSDREMMQKLYSRDPVMFVRDIIWPAMDKMGYAEGVIISGRSYMENKNDDYYDIETQMKRSRGIILEKDRGGLLPVVCEGHMPGDGKRWRMESFASGMGLASSCYDMREIMGSKGEDPAYEWAAYSRELSKNIHDIYRNNQFLEAVDWQEGEERFKRYGKIQPVFTMGQEQILIKAEGFVDVWYCMVRTDKEIHEGPGYGVQRIGKDAYLLEITSSQVAVKISEV
;
A
#
# COMPACT_ATOMS: atom_id res chain seq x y z
N MET A 1 19.20 63.81 24.62
CA MET A 1 19.97 62.89 23.76
C MET A 1 19.53 61.48 24.16
N LEU A 2 18.80 60.77 23.29
CA LEU A 2 18.33 59.41 23.58
C LEU A 2 19.55 58.50 23.79
N LYS A 3 19.47 57.56 24.75
CA LYS A 3 20.56 56.61 24.99
C LYS A 3 20.60 55.62 23.84
N ILE A 4 21.78 55.06 23.55
CA ILE A 4 21.96 54.05 22.50
C ILE A 4 21.00 52.85 22.71
N SER A 5 20.69 52.51 23.97
CA SER A 5 19.70 51.50 24.35
C SER A 5 18.30 51.79 23.80
N ASP A 6 17.90 53.06 23.74
CA ASP A 6 16.56 53.47 23.33
C ASP A 6 16.43 53.35 21.80
N TYR A 7 17.50 53.65 21.06
CA TYR A 7 17.55 53.43 19.61
C TYR A 7 17.50 51.93 19.26
N ILE A 8 18.24 51.08 19.99
CA ILE A 8 18.22 49.62 19.77
C ILE A 8 16.81 49.06 20.02
N ALA A 9 16.14 49.49 21.10
CA ALA A 9 14.79 49.04 21.42
C ALA A 9 13.78 49.45 20.36
N VAL A 10 13.86 50.68 19.85
CA VAL A 10 12.98 51.17 18.78
C VAL A 10 13.23 50.41 17.47
N THR A 11 14.49 50.19 17.08
CA THR A 11 14.83 49.43 15.88
C THR A 11 14.38 47.97 15.98
N ALA A 12 14.56 47.32 17.13
CA ALA A 12 14.08 45.95 17.36
C ALA A 12 12.55 45.87 17.33
N GLY A 13 11.85 46.87 17.87
CA GLY A 13 10.39 46.97 17.78
C GLY A 13 9.90 47.10 16.34
N PHE A 14 10.53 47.96 15.53
CA PHE A 14 10.23 48.07 14.11
C PHE A 14 10.54 46.78 13.34
N PHE A 15 11.64 46.10 13.66
CA PHE A 15 11.97 44.80 13.07
C PHE A 15 10.93 43.74 13.42
N GLY A 16 10.47 43.69 14.68
CA GLY A 16 9.42 42.78 15.12
C GLY A 16 8.08 43.04 14.41
N ILE A 17 7.69 44.31 14.28
CA ILE A 17 6.47 44.70 13.54
C ILE A 17 6.61 44.39 12.05
N PHE A 18 7.77 44.62 11.45
CA PHE A 18 8.04 44.29 10.05
C PHE A 18 8.04 42.78 9.80
N LEU A 19 8.64 41.99 10.69
CA LEU A 19 8.60 40.53 10.62
C LEU A 19 7.17 40.01 10.77
N PHE A 20 6.42 40.56 11.73
CA PHE A 20 5.01 40.24 11.93
C PHE A 20 4.18 40.62 10.70
N TYR A 21 4.40 41.80 10.13
CA TYR A 21 3.75 42.23 8.89
C TYR A 21 4.10 41.30 7.73
N LEU A 22 5.36 40.94 7.53
CA LEU A 22 5.77 40.03 6.44
C LEU A 22 5.15 38.63 6.61
N ILE A 23 5.08 38.08 7.82
CA ILE A 23 4.44 36.79 8.12
C ILE A 23 2.94 36.86 7.83
N PHE A 24 2.24 37.90 8.31
CA PHE A 24 0.78 38.00 8.16
C PHE A 24 0.30 38.56 6.82
N SER A 25 1.15 39.30 6.10
CA SER A 25 0.84 39.82 4.76
C SER A 25 1.12 38.80 3.65
N GLY A 26 1.62 37.61 3.99
CA GLY A 26 2.04 36.58 3.02
C GLY A 26 3.26 36.97 2.18
N ASN A 27 3.97 38.05 2.53
CA ASN A 27 5.16 38.52 1.78
C ASN A 27 6.46 37.91 2.33
N LEU A 28 6.44 37.30 3.53
CA LEU A 28 7.49 36.39 3.96
C LEU A 28 7.20 35.02 3.34
N VAL A 29 7.75 34.78 2.15
CA VAL A 29 7.86 33.42 1.64
C VAL A 29 8.99 32.75 2.41
N LEU A 30 8.66 32.06 3.50
CA LEU A 30 9.53 31.01 4.01
C LEU A 30 9.44 29.86 3.00
N ASP A 31 10.45 29.79 2.15
CA ASP A 31 10.68 28.67 1.26
C ASP A 31 11.08 27.45 2.11
N TYR A 32 10.12 26.57 2.33
CA TYR A 32 10.32 25.27 2.97
C TYR A 32 10.50 24.13 1.94
N GLY A 33 10.85 24.45 0.68
CA GLY A 33 11.21 23.44 -0.32
C GLY A 33 10.05 22.84 -1.11
N THR A 34 9.07 23.64 -1.53
CA THR A 34 7.91 23.17 -2.34
C THR A 34 8.22 22.96 -3.84
N ASP A 35 9.47 23.09 -4.26
CA ASP A 35 9.94 22.80 -5.64
C ASP A 35 10.68 21.44 -5.75
N ASN A 36 10.51 20.55 -4.76
CA ASN A 36 11.14 19.22 -4.76
C ASN A 36 10.26 18.14 -5.43
N SER A 37 9.69 18.41 -6.61
CA SER A 37 9.16 17.33 -7.42
C SER A 37 10.31 16.61 -8.12
N LEU A 38 10.30 15.28 -8.07
CA LEU A 38 11.24 14.46 -8.80
C LEU A 38 11.19 14.80 -10.29
N PRO A 39 12.34 14.80 -10.98
CA PRO A 39 12.35 15.12 -12.40
C PRO A 39 11.50 14.12 -13.18
N GLU A 40 10.68 14.64 -14.09
CA GLU A 40 9.82 13.81 -14.94
C GLU A 40 10.66 12.83 -15.77
N ILE A 41 10.35 11.53 -15.68
CA ILE A 41 10.97 10.50 -16.52
C ILE A 41 9.97 9.87 -17.48
N GLU A 42 10.49 9.41 -18.62
CA GLU A 42 9.69 8.59 -19.55
C GLU A 42 9.32 7.26 -18.90
N GLN A 43 8.08 6.83 -19.12
CA GLN A 43 7.63 5.51 -18.70
C GLN A 43 8.37 4.45 -19.53
N ALA A 44 9.07 3.54 -18.86
CA ALA A 44 9.64 2.39 -19.55
C ALA A 44 8.49 1.47 -19.99
N PRO A 45 8.55 0.89 -21.21
CA PRO A 45 7.63 -0.18 -21.56
C PRO A 45 7.77 -1.32 -20.55
N ALA A 46 6.68 -2.02 -20.28
CA ALA A 46 6.74 -3.25 -19.50
C ALA A 46 7.73 -4.20 -20.18
N ALA A 47 8.80 -4.56 -19.48
CA ALA A 47 9.76 -5.53 -19.98
C ALA A 47 9.04 -6.87 -20.14
N GLU A 48 9.29 -7.55 -21.27
CA GLU A 48 8.75 -8.89 -21.46
C GLU A 48 9.35 -9.83 -20.41
N ARG A 49 8.51 -10.58 -19.71
CA ARG A 49 8.97 -11.54 -18.69
C ARG A 49 9.79 -12.62 -19.39
N VAL A 50 11.09 -12.66 -19.10
CA VAL A 50 11.95 -13.77 -19.45
C VAL A 50 11.94 -14.75 -18.28
N GLU A 51 11.42 -15.95 -18.51
CA GLU A 51 11.43 -17.00 -17.50
C GLU A 51 12.88 -17.46 -17.23
N PRO A 52 13.35 -17.41 -15.98
CA PRO A 52 14.71 -17.79 -15.66
C PRO A 52 14.89 -19.32 -15.72
N GLN A 53 16.14 -19.78 -15.88
CA GLN A 53 16.46 -21.21 -15.87
C GLN A 53 16.18 -21.84 -14.50
N THR A 54 16.56 -21.14 -13.44
CA THR A 54 16.34 -21.49 -12.03
C THR A 54 15.83 -20.26 -11.28
N ALA A 55 15.07 -20.47 -10.21
CA ALA A 55 14.54 -19.41 -9.38
C ALA A 55 14.34 -19.90 -7.95
N GLU A 56 14.41 -18.98 -6.99
CA GLU A 56 14.11 -19.26 -5.58
C GLU A 56 12.62 -19.61 -5.36
N TYR A 57 11.74 -19.03 -6.18
CA TYR A 57 10.29 -19.20 -6.10
C TYR A 57 9.78 -20.05 -7.27
N ILE A 58 8.99 -21.07 -6.97
CA ILE A 58 8.25 -21.84 -7.99
C ILE A 58 6.76 -21.71 -7.70
N VAL A 59 5.99 -21.27 -8.69
CA VAL A 59 4.53 -21.20 -8.63
C VAL A 59 3.94 -22.44 -9.31
N LEU A 60 3.10 -23.17 -8.58
CA LEU A 60 2.43 -24.38 -9.02
C LEU A 60 0.93 -24.12 -9.19
N HIS A 61 0.50 -24.04 -10.44
CA HIS A 61 -0.86 -23.60 -10.80
C HIS A 61 -1.83 -24.74 -11.12
N GLY A 62 -1.40 -26.00 -11.11
CA GLY A 62 -2.21 -27.14 -11.52
C GLY A 62 -2.72 -26.96 -12.96
N ASN A 63 -3.99 -27.29 -13.18
CA ASN A 63 -4.66 -27.05 -14.46
C ASN A 63 -5.17 -25.59 -14.62
N GLU A 64 -4.78 -24.68 -13.73
CA GLU A 64 -5.42 -23.38 -13.52
C GLU A 64 -4.46 -22.19 -13.73
N MET A 65 -3.62 -22.23 -14.77
CA MET A 65 -2.67 -21.14 -15.07
C MET A 65 -3.36 -19.79 -15.23
N GLU A 66 -4.50 -19.78 -15.94
CA GLU A 66 -5.31 -18.58 -16.18
C GLU A 66 -6.28 -18.26 -15.04
N SER A 67 -6.21 -18.99 -13.91
CA SER A 67 -7.03 -18.63 -12.76
C SER A 67 -6.62 -17.28 -12.21
N ARG A 68 -7.62 -16.60 -11.66
CA ARG A 68 -7.47 -15.29 -11.05
C ARG A 68 -6.44 -15.28 -9.90
N ILE A 69 -6.28 -16.41 -9.18
CA ILE A 69 -5.32 -16.54 -8.08
C ILE A 69 -3.90 -16.65 -8.63
N SER A 70 -3.67 -17.54 -9.60
CA SER A 70 -2.36 -17.70 -10.24
C SER A 70 -1.85 -16.39 -10.83
N ILE A 71 -2.70 -15.66 -11.57
CA ILE A 71 -2.36 -14.35 -12.15
C ILE A 71 -1.97 -13.34 -11.06
N GLN A 72 -2.75 -13.27 -9.98
CA GLN A 72 -2.48 -12.31 -8.90
C GLN A 72 -1.19 -12.62 -8.15
N VAL A 73 -0.94 -13.88 -7.79
CA VAL A 73 0.29 -14.29 -7.10
C VAL A 73 1.51 -13.99 -7.96
N MET A 74 1.43 -14.25 -9.26
CA MET A 74 2.49 -13.89 -10.21
C MET A 74 2.71 -12.38 -10.28
N GLN A 75 1.65 -11.57 -10.40
CA GLN A 75 1.75 -10.10 -10.36
C GLN A 75 2.33 -9.58 -9.04
N MET A 76 2.03 -10.23 -7.91
CA MET A 76 2.58 -9.87 -6.61
C MET A 76 4.08 -10.14 -6.53
N LEU A 77 4.55 -11.29 -7.05
CA LEU A 77 5.98 -11.59 -7.17
C LEU A 77 6.69 -10.59 -8.09
N GLU A 78 6.09 -10.27 -9.25
CA GLU A 78 6.63 -9.28 -10.19
C GLU A 78 6.72 -7.88 -9.57
N GLY A 79 5.70 -7.45 -8.83
CA GLY A 79 5.71 -6.18 -8.10
C GLY A 79 6.88 -6.11 -7.12
N MET A 80 7.07 -7.16 -6.32
CA MET A 80 8.19 -7.26 -5.38
C MET A 80 9.55 -7.59 -6.03
N LYS A 81 9.61 -7.65 -7.37
CA LYS A 81 10.80 -8.01 -8.17
C LYS A 81 11.41 -9.35 -7.77
N LYS A 82 10.57 -10.33 -7.43
CA LYS A 82 10.97 -11.70 -7.11
C LYS A 82 10.94 -12.55 -8.37
N THR A 83 12.09 -13.15 -8.70
CA THR A 83 12.20 -14.07 -9.83
C THR A 83 11.50 -15.38 -9.51
N TYR A 84 10.67 -15.87 -10.43
CA TYR A 84 9.95 -17.12 -10.23
C TYR A 84 9.81 -17.91 -11.53
N ILE A 85 9.57 -19.21 -11.39
CA ILE A 85 9.20 -20.13 -12.48
C ILE A 85 7.77 -20.60 -12.25
N ALA A 86 6.97 -20.64 -13.31
CA ALA A 86 5.61 -21.19 -13.24
C ALA A 86 5.56 -22.59 -13.84
N LYS A 87 4.94 -23.54 -13.14
CA LYS A 87 4.72 -24.91 -13.61
C LYS A 87 3.30 -25.35 -13.27
N ALA A 88 2.80 -26.33 -14.02
CA ALA A 88 1.54 -26.97 -13.69
C ALA A 88 1.66 -27.73 -12.36
N ASP A 89 2.68 -28.57 -12.22
CA ASP A 89 2.85 -29.44 -11.06
C ASP A 89 4.34 -29.76 -10.82
N VAL A 90 4.59 -30.49 -9.74
CA VAL A 90 5.94 -30.90 -9.32
C VAL A 90 6.66 -31.77 -10.35
N SER A 91 5.95 -32.51 -11.21
CA SER A 91 6.57 -33.39 -12.21
C SER A 91 7.25 -32.61 -13.35
N GLY A 92 6.80 -31.38 -13.59
CA GLY A 92 7.38 -30.47 -14.58
C GLY A 92 8.63 -29.72 -14.11
N ILE A 93 9.10 -29.98 -12.89
CA ILE A 93 10.26 -29.33 -12.28
C ILE A 93 11.49 -30.19 -12.50
N SER A 94 12.54 -29.60 -13.08
CA SER A 94 13.84 -30.28 -13.20
C SER A 94 14.57 -30.36 -11.86
N ARG A 95 15.52 -31.30 -11.72
CA ARG A 95 16.31 -31.44 -10.49
C ARG A 95 17.06 -30.14 -10.14
N GLU A 96 17.64 -29.48 -11.13
CA GLU A 96 18.34 -28.19 -10.94
C GLU A 96 17.40 -27.10 -10.40
N GLN A 97 16.15 -27.07 -10.88
CA GLN A 97 15.12 -26.15 -10.38
C GLN A 97 14.67 -26.50 -8.96
N MET A 98 14.47 -27.78 -8.65
CA MET A 98 14.14 -28.25 -7.28
C MET A 98 15.23 -27.88 -6.27
N ASP A 99 16.50 -28.09 -6.65
CA ASP A 99 17.62 -27.82 -5.75
C ASP A 99 17.75 -26.30 -5.49
N ALA A 100 17.55 -25.47 -6.53
CA ALA A 100 17.61 -24.00 -6.44
C ALA A 100 16.39 -23.36 -5.76
N ALA A 101 15.19 -23.94 -5.91
CA ALA A 101 13.97 -23.40 -5.32
C ALA A 101 13.98 -23.55 -3.81
N ARG A 102 13.60 -22.48 -3.11
CA ARG A 102 13.42 -22.50 -1.65
C ARG A 102 11.94 -22.44 -1.27
N VAL A 103 11.12 -21.79 -2.09
CA VAL A 103 9.69 -21.55 -1.84
C VAL A 103 8.87 -22.11 -2.99
N PHE A 104 7.91 -22.98 -2.66
CA PHE A 104 6.88 -23.47 -3.58
C PHE A 104 5.56 -22.81 -3.20
N ILE A 105 4.98 -22.06 -4.13
CA ILE A 105 3.70 -21.36 -3.95
C ILE A 105 2.64 -22.09 -4.76
N ILE A 106 1.67 -22.66 -4.06
CA ILE A 106 0.63 -23.51 -4.63
C ILE A 106 -0.64 -22.67 -4.80
N THR A 107 -0.98 -22.38 -6.04
CA THR A 107 -2.19 -21.63 -6.43
C THR A 107 -3.31 -22.54 -6.93
N ALA A 108 -3.02 -23.82 -7.17
CA ALA A 108 -4.02 -24.83 -7.48
C ALA A 108 -5.03 -24.97 -6.33
N GLN A 109 -6.33 -24.98 -6.68
CA GLN A 109 -7.42 -25.13 -5.71
C GLN A 109 -7.42 -26.48 -5.00
N GLU A 110 -6.99 -27.53 -5.70
CA GLU A 110 -6.77 -28.88 -5.20
C GLU A 110 -5.25 -29.12 -5.08
N PRO A 111 -4.67 -29.02 -3.87
CA PRO A 111 -3.23 -29.16 -3.64
C PRO A 111 -2.60 -30.41 -4.26
N GLU A 112 -3.32 -31.54 -4.23
CA GLU A 112 -2.91 -32.82 -4.79
C GLU A 112 -2.64 -32.80 -6.30
N GLN A 113 -3.24 -31.88 -7.05
CA GLN A 113 -2.96 -31.71 -8.48
C GLN A 113 -1.55 -31.14 -8.72
N ALA A 114 -1.10 -30.26 -7.82
CA ALA A 114 0.23 -29.67 -7.87
C ALA A 114 1.29 -30.58 -7.22
N ASP A 115 0.90 -31.39 -6.23
CA ASP A 115 1.77 -32.22 -5.41
C ASP A 115 1.64 -33.73 -5.71
N GLN A 116 1.96 -34.10 -6.95
CA GLN A 116 1.90 -35.50 -7.38
C GLN A 116 2.80 -36.38 -6.51
N GLY A 117 2.18 -37.35 -5.82
CA GLY A 117 2.90 -38.31 -4.98
C GLY A 117 3.46 -37.72 -3.67
N GLN A 118 2.97 -36.57 -3.22
CA GLN A 118 3.42 -35.90 -1.99
C GLN A 118 4.90 -35.47 -2.00
N GLU A 119 5.46 -35.23 -3.19
CA GLU A 119 6.86 -34.83 -3.35
C GLU A 119 7.15 -33.46 -2.73
N LEU A 120 6.21 -32.51 -2.78
CA LEU A 120 6.36 -31.21 -2.10
C LEU A 120 6.42 -31.37 -0.58
N LEU A 121 5.56 -32.23 -0.01
CA LEU A 121 5.61 -32.55 1.41
C LEU A 121 6.95 -33.21 1.79
N ARG A 122 7.45 -34.15 0.96
CA ARG A 122 8.79 -34.73 1.14
C ARG A 122 9.88 -33.66 1.11
N LEU A 123 9.85 -32.76 0.14
CA LEU A 123 10.80 -31.65 0.01
C LEU A 123 10.78 -30.72 1.22
N ALA A 124 9.59 -30.37 1.73
CA ALA A 124 9.48 -29.58 2.95
C ALA A 124 10.07 -30.33 4.15
N GLN A 125 9.74 -31.61 4.29
CA GLN A 125 10.18 -32.40 5.44
C GLN A 125 11.70 -32.64 5.45
N GLU A 126 12.26 -33.07 4.32
CA GLU A 126 13.64 -33.58 4.21
C GLU A 126 14.64 -32.51 3.77
N GLU A 127 14.24 -31.57 2.91
CA GLU A 127 15.13 -30.60 2.26
C GLU A 127 14.90 -29.15 2.74
N GLY A 128 14.04 -28.95 3.74
CA GLY A 128 13.86 -27.66 4.40
C GLY A 128 13.10 -26.63 3.58
N LYS A 129 12.36 -27.05 2.54
CA LYS A 129 11.66 -26.15 1.62
C LYS A 129 10.40 -25.54 2.27
N TYR A 130 10.00 -24.36 1.79
CA TYR A 130 8.77 -23.70 2.21
C TYR A 130 7.64 -24.00 1.23
N LEU A 131 6.46 -24.37 1.76
CA LEU A 131 5.24 -24.53 0.96
C LEU A 131 4.25 -23.46 1.34
N PHE A 132 3.66 -22.79 0.35
CA PHE A 132 2.64 -21.77 0.58
C PHE A 132 1.40 -22.03 -0.27
N TYR A 133 0.35 -22.55 0.36
CA TYR A 133 -0.96 -22.75 -0.24
C TYR A 133 -1.78 -21.47 -0.16
N THR A 134 -2.01 -20.83 -1.30
CA THR A 134 -2.73 -19.54 -1.38
C THR A 134 -4.25 -19.70 -1.37
N CYS A 135 -4.74 -20.93 -1.56
CA CYS A 135 -6.15 -21.26 -1.39
C CYS A 135 -6.29 -22.72 -0.96
N LEU A 136 -7.39 -23.02 -0.27
CA LEU A 136 -7.72 -24.37 0.20
C LEU A 136 -9.22 -24.60 0.05
N LEU A 137 -9.65 -25.19 -1.06
CA LEU A 137 -11.06 -25.56 -1.25
C LEU A 137 -11.44 -26.89 -0.59
N GLY A 138 -10.45 -27.60 -0.06
CA GLY A 138 -10.60 -28.93 0.51
C GLY A 138 -10.37 -30.03 -0.50
N GLY A 139 -10.37 -31.28 -0.04
CA GLY A 139 -9.98 -32.42 -0.85
C GLY A 139 -9.69 -33.63 0.02
N ASP A 140 -8.55 -34.28 -0.22
CA ASP A 140 -8.13 -35.45 0.55
C ASP A 140 -7.88 -35.11 2.03
N THR A 141 -8.71 -35.71 2.91
CA THR A 141 -8.59 -35.60 4.37
C THR A 141 -7.23 -36.06 4.89
N ALA A 142 -6.56 -37.02 4.23
CA ALA A 142 -5.21 -37.42 4.63
C ALA A 142 -4.21 -36.30 4.37
N TYR A 143 -4.28 -35.65 3.21
CA TYR A 143 -3.44 -34.52 2.86
C TYR A 143 -3.70 -33.30 3.76
N GLU A 144 -4.97 -33.00 4.04
CA GLU A 144 -5.34 -31.90 4.93
C GLU A 144 -4.78 -32.04 6.35
N ARG A 145 -4.62 -33.27 6.86
CA ARG A 145 -3.99 -33.51 8.16
C ARG A 145 -2.51 -33.13 8.17
N GLU A 146 -1.81 -33.34 7.05
CA GLU A 146 -0.42 -32.89 6.91
C GLU A 146 -0.34 -31.36 7.02
N LEU A 147 -1.29 -30.65 6.39
CA LEU A 147 -1.45 -29.19 6.47
C LEU A 147 -1.89 -28.69 7.86
N GLY A 148 -2.23 -29.61 8.78
CA GLY A 148 -2.62 -29.34 10.15
C GLY A 148 -4.11 -29.08 10.38
N ILE A 149 -4.96 -29.48 9.43
CA ILE A 149 -6.42 -29.42 9.56
C ILE A 149 -6.89 -30.72 10.23
N LEU A 150 -7.57 -30.60 11.38
CA LEU A 150 -8.12 -31.73 12.11
C LEU A 150 -9.57 -32.02 11.73
N GLU A 151 -10.36 -30.96 11.54
CA GLU A 151 -11.78 -31.04 11.24
C GLU A 151 -12.15 -29.97 10.21
N SER A 152 -13.09 -30.32 9.33
CA SER A 152 -13.72 -29.41 8.37
C SER A 152 -15.23 -29.56 8.48
N ARG A 153 -15.94 -28.45 8.72
CA ARG A 153 -17.38 -28.40 8.99
C ARG A 153 -18.18 -27.71 7.89
N GLY A 154 -17.59 -27.59 6.70
CA GLY A 154 -18.17 -26.91 5.54
C GLY A 154 -17.69 -25.47 5.44
N VAL A 155 -18.57 -24.59 4.95
CA VAL A 155 -18.29 -23.16 4.74
C VAL A 155 -19.09 -22.34 5.73
N ALA A 156 -18.49 -21.27 6.25
CA ALA A 156 -19.13 -20.32 7.14
C ALA A 156 -18.90 -18.88 6.65
N GLN A 157 -19.87 -18.03 6.97
CA GLN A 157 -19.71 -16.57 6.85
C GLN A 157 -18.97 -16.06 8.07
N ILE A 158 -17.97 -15.22 7.85
CA ILE A 158 -17.26 -14.50 8.90
C ILE A 158 -17.54 -13.01 8.79
N ASP A 159 -17.66 -12.33 9.93
CA ASP A 159 -17.99 -10.89 9.99
C ASP A 159 -16.80 -10.01 9.59
N GLY A 160 -15.60 -10.46 9.97
CA GLY A 160 -14.36 -9.74 9.80
C GLY A 160 -13.17 -10.58 10.21
N MET A 161 -12.01 -9.95 10.36
CA MET A 161 -10.76 -10.64 10.64
C MET A 161 -9.81 -9.84 11.53
N MET A 162 -8.93 -10.57 12.19
CA MET A 162 -7.80 -10.08 12.97
C MET A 162 -6.52 -10.59 12.33
N ILE A 163 -5.61 -9.66 12.03
CA ILE A 163 -4.26 -9.95 11.54
C ILE A 163 -3.29 -9.77 12.71
N PHE A 164 -2.52 -10.82 13.01
CA PHE A 164 -1.52 -10.76 14.09
C PHE A 164 -0.26 -9.98 13.67
N GLU A 165 0.47 -9.49 14.69
CA GLU A 165 1.77 -8.84 14.50
C GLU A 165 2.74 -9.70 13.67
N GLY A 166 3.58 -9.04 12.87
CA GLY A 166 4.58 -9.70 12.02
C GLY A 166 4.12 -9.98 10.59
N LEU A 167 2.80 -9.95 10.32
CA LEU A 167 2.31 -10.11 8.95
C LEU A 167 2.27 -8.77 8.19
N MET A 168 1.76 -7.71 8.82
CA MET A 168 1.67 -6.38 8.22
C MET A 168 2.74 -5.45 8.80
N VAL A 169 3.10 -4.39 8.07
CA VAL A 169 3.99 -3.32 8.58
C VAL A 169 3.36 -2.59 9.76
N GLN A 170 2.04 -2.40 9.71
CA GLN A 170 1.24 -1.68 10.70
C GLN A 170 1.11 -2.45 12.04
N GLY A 171 1.60 -3.68 12.13
CA GLY A 171 1.48 -4.53 13.33
C GLY A 171 0.15 -5.29 13.36
N THR A 172 -0.47 -5.38 14.54
CA THR A 172 -1.76 -6.06 14.69
C THR A 172 -2.89 -5.18 14.18
N VAL A 173 -3.73 -5.70 13.29
CA VAL A 173 -4.85 -4.95 12.69
C VAL A 173 -6.15 -5.75 12.82
N TYR A 174 -7.26 -5.03 13.03
CA TYR A 174 -8.60 -5.60 13.20
C TYR A 174 -9.53 -5.03 12.15
N TYR A 175 -10.43 -5.86 11.63
CA TYR A 175 -11.56 -5.46 10.78
C TYR A 175 -12.80 -6.15 11.33
N ASP A 176 -13.80 -5.37 11.74
CA ASP A 176 -15.06 -5.86 12.31
C ASP A 176 -16.17 -5.97 11.24
N ASP A 177 -16.05 -5.24 10.12
CA ASP A 177 -17.05 -5.13 9.06
C ASP A 177 -16.47 -5.53 7.69
N LEU A 178 -15.90 -6.73 7.59
CA LEU A 178 -15.30 -7.28 6.38
C LEU A 178 -15.85 -8.70 6.09
N PRO A 179 -17.11 -8.80 5.64
CA PRO A 179 -17.75 -10.10 5.45
C PRO A 179 -17.06 -10.90 4.34
N MET A 180 -16.78 -12.17 4.63
CA MET A 180 -16.22 -13.10 3.66
C MET A 180 -16.64 -14.54 3.97
N GLU A 181 -16.46 -15.41 2.98
CA GLU A 181 -16.66 -16.85 3.12
C GLU A 181 -15.31 -17.53 3.36
N ALA A 182 -15.28 -18.45 4.32
CA ALA A 182 -14.13 -19.29 4.60
C ALA A 182 -14.61 -20.67 5.08
N ARG A 183 -13.75 -21.69 4.98
CA ARG A 183 -14.10 -23.01 5.52
C ARG A 183 -14.06 -22.97 7.04
N ASP A 184 -15.06 -23.57 7.69
CA ASP A 184 -15.05 -23.78 9.14
C ASP A 184 -14.14 -24.96 9.43
N ILE A 185 -12.87 -24.64 9.74
CA ILE A 185 -11.83 -25.61 10.01
C ILE A 185 -11.29 -25.46 11.43
N ALA A 186 -10.95 -26.60 12.05
CA ALA A 186 -10.17 -26.64 13.28
C ALA A 186 -8.75 -27.11 12.97
N LEU A 187 -7.77 -26.42 13.55
CA LEU A 187 -6.36 -26.75 13.37
C LEU A 187 -5.83 -27.57 14.53
N ASP A 188 -4.78 -28.34 14.27
CA ASP A 188 -3.98 -28.97 15.31
C ASP A 188 -3.23 -27.91 16.16
N ALA A 189 -2.76 -28.31 17.34
CA ALA A 189 -2.09 -27.41 18.27
C ALA A 189 -0.68 -26.99 17.83
N ALA A 190 -0.11 -27.62 16.79
CA ALA A 190 1.19 -27.25 16.24
C ALA A 190 1.11 -26.09 15.24
N CYS A 191 -0.10 -25.76 14.75
CA CYS A 191 -0.34 -24.61 13.88
C CYS A 191 -0.28 -23.28 14.64
N THR A 192 0.47 -22.33 14.09
CA THR A 192 0.49 -20.93 14.52
C THR A 192 -0.40 -20.10 13.60
N LYS A 193 -1.45 -19.50 14.14
CA LYS A 193 -2.39 -18.64 13.38
C LYS A 193 -1.75 -17.28 13.12
N MET A 194 -1.86 -16.81 11.88
CA MET A 194 -1.40 -15.49 11.44
C MET A 194 -2.57 -14.55 11.14
N ILE A 195 -3.71 -15.11 10.72
CA ILE A 195 -4.98 -14.40 10.59
C ILE A 195 -6.10 -15.29 11.14
N GLN A 196 -7.01 -14.69 11.90
CA GLN A 196 -8.18 -15.37 12.46
C GLN A 196 -9.45 -14.54 12.28
N GLU A 197 -10.60 -15.19 12.22
CA GLU A 197 -11.92 -14.56 12.27
C GLU A 197 -12.03 -13.61 13.48
N LYS A 198 -12.64 -12.46 13.21
CA LYS A 198 -13.17 -11.57 14.23
C LYS A 198 -14.69 -11.61 14.15
N SER A 199 -15.34 -12.29 15.11
CA SER A 199 -16.80 -12.31 15.18
C SER A 199 -17.35 -11.10 15.95
N LYS A 200 -18.52 -10.64 15.55
CA LYS A 200 -19.32 -9.65 16.29
C LYS A 200 -20.01 -10.26 17.51
N THR A 201 -20.23 -11.57 17.48
CA THR A 201 -20.75 -12.33 18.62
C THR A 201 -19.61 -12.85 19.48
N ASP A 202 -19.85 -12.99 20.78
CA ASP A 202 -18.88 -13.58 21.69
C ASP A 202 -18.77 -15.08 21.42
N LYS A 203 -17.84 -15.45 20.53
CA LYS A 203 -17.47 -16.84 20.23
C LYS A 203 -16.25 -17.21 21.08
N MET A 204 -16.26 -18.41 21.66
CA MET A 204 -15.06 -18.96 22.29
C MET A 204 -13.90 -18.98 21.29
N GLN A 205 -12.68 -18.65 21.72
CA GLN A 205 -11.50 -18.59 20.83
C GLN A 205 -11.27 -19.85 19.99
N ARG A 206 -11.60 -21.03 20.53
CA ARG A 206 -11.48 -22.33 19.82
C ARG A 206 -12.45 -22.50 18.65
N LEU A 207 -13.50 -21.67 18.59
CA LEU A 207 -14.53 -21.67 17.54
C LEU A 207 -14.27 -20.60 16.47
N LEU A 208 -13.29 -19.72 16.69
CA LEU A 208 -12.93 -18.68 15.73
C LEU A 208 -12.14 -19.29 14.57
N ILE A 209 -12.65 -19.10 13.35
CA ILE A 209 -12.13 -19.71 12.13
C ILE A 209 -10.73 -19.15 11.79
N PRO A 210 -9.70 -20.00 11.60
CA PRO A 210 -8.40 -19.54 11.13
C PRO A 210 -8.43 -19.26 9.62
N LEU A 211 -7.84 -18.14 9.21
CA LEU A 211 -7.83 -17.68 7.82
C LEU A 211 -6.45 -17.79 7.17
N LEU A 212 -5.38 -17.74 7.96
CA LEU A 212 -4.00 -17.98 7.55
C LEU A 212 -3.23 -18.56 8.73
N TRP A 213 -2.46 -19.61 8.51
CA TRP A 213 -1.60 -20.21 9.53
C TRP A 213 -0.31 -20.77 8.93
N LYS A 214 0.64 -21.04 9.82
CA LYS A 214 1.89 -21.74 9.53
C LYS A 214 2.08 -22.96 10.42
N LYS A 215 2.79 -23.96 9.91
CA LYS A 215 3.12 -25.20 10.62
C LYS A 215 4.55 -25.63 10.30
N GLN A 216 5.34 -25.92 11.33
CA GLN A 216 6.66 -26.53 11.15
C GLN A 216 6.48 -27.94 10.58
N TYR A 217 7.21 -28.27 9.51
CA TYR A 217 7.06 -29.56 8.83
C TYR A 217 8.43 -30.14 8.48
N GLY A 218 8.92 -31.04 9.33
CA GLY A 218 10.31 -31.49 9.29
C GLY A 218 11.29 -30.33 9.42
N SER A 219 12.22 -30.23 8.48
CA SER A 219 13.19 -29.13 8.39
C SER A 219 12.61 -27.86 7.73
N GLY A 220 11.48 -27.97 7.03
CA GLY A 220 10.81 -26.89 6.32
C GLY A 220 9.56 -26.38 7.04
N ARG A 221 8.73 -25.61 6.33
CA ARG A 221 7.53 -25.01 6.92
C ARG A 221 6.43 -24.84 5.88
N ILE A 222 5.20 -25.06 6.31
CA ILE A 222 3.99 -24.94 5.50
C ILE A 222 3.21 -23.70 5.92
N TYR A 223 2.69 -22.96 4.96
CA TYR A 223 1.76 -21.85 5.12
C TYR A 223 0.48 -22.14 4.35
N CYS A 224 -0.66 -21.88 4.96
CA CYS A 224 -1.95 -22.26 4.41
C CYS A 224 -2.97 -21.12 4.57
N CYS A 225 -3.60 -20.75 3.45
CA CYS A 225 -4.61 -19.71 3.39
C CYS A 225 -6.01 -20.29 3.16
N ASN A 226 -6.91 -20.03 4.12
CA ASN A 226 -8.33 -20.35 4.06
C ASN A 226 -9.19 -19.10 3.72
N GLY A 227 -8.62 -17.90 3.83
CA GLY A 227 -9.26 -16.66 3.41
C GLY A 227 -9.13 -16.38 1.89
N PRO A 228 -10.04 -15.61 1.29
CA PRO A 228 -10.02 -15.31 -0.16
C PRO A 228 -9.03 -14.19 -0.54
N PHE A 229 -7.90 -14.05 0.14
CA PHE A 229 -7.01 -12.88 0.06
C PHE A 229 -6.31 -12.71 -1.28
N PHE A 230 -6.04 -13.81 -1.99
CA PHE A 230 -5.36 -13.82 -3.29
C PHE A 230 -6.33 -13.95 -4.46
N SER A 231 -7.64 -13.92 -4.19
CA SER A 231 -8.68 -13.93 -5.22
C SER A 231 -9.05 -12.53 -5.70
N LYS A 232 -8.66 -11.47 -4.97
CA LYS A 232 -8.95 -10.07 -5.27
C LYS A 232 -7.70 -9.19 -5.10
N ASP A 233 -7.71 -8.05 -5.79
CA ASP A 233 -6.72 -6.99 -5.75
C ASP A 233 -6.66 -6.34 -4.35
N GLY A 234 -5.95 -6.98 -3.44
CA GLY A 234 -5.80 -6.52 -2.07
C GLY A 234 -4.99 -7.44 -1.16
N GLY A 235 -4.45 -8.57 -1.64
CA GLY A 235 -3.67 -9.52 -0.81
C GLY A 235 -2.17 -9.25 -0.70
N ILE A 236 -1.63 -8.21 -1.36
CA ILE A 236 -0.16 -8.02 -1.50
C ILE A 236 0.56 -7.82 -0.15
N GLY A 237 -0.06 -7.14 0.82
CA GLY A 237 0.52 -6.95 2.15
C GLY A 237 0.65 -8.26 2.92
N ILE A 238 -0.39 -9.12 2.89
CA ILE A 238 -0.31 -10.47 3.46
C ILE A 238 0.74 -11.29 2.73
N PHE A 239 0.78 -11.21 1.39
CA PHE A 239 1.74 -11.96 0.58
C PHE A 239 3.18 -11.61 0.98
N ALA A 240 3.51 -10.32 1.03
CA ALA A 240 4.82 -9.82 1.47
C ALA A 240 5.12 -10.25 2.91
N GLY A 241 4.14 -10.21 3.80
CA GLY A 241 4.27 -10.68 5.18
C GLY A 241 4.59 -12.17 5.32
N VAL A 242 3.94 -13.03 4.51
CA VAL A 242 4.22 -14.47 4.49
C VAL A 242 5.63 -14.76 3.98
N LEU A 243 6.06 -14.08 2.92
CA LEU A 243 7.43 -14.23 2.41
C LEU A 243 8.46 -13.71 3.41
N ALA A 244 8.17 -12.61 4.10
CA ALA A 244 9.02 -12.09 5.16
C ALA A 244 9.18 -13.09 6.33
N ASP A 245 8.14 -13.84 6.70
CA ASP A 245 8.25 -14.87 7.76
C ASP A 245 9.15 -16.07 7.38
N MET A 246 9.45 -16.24 6.08
CA MET A 246 10.36 -17.27 5.56
C MET A 246 11.83 -16.86 5.60
N GLU A 247 12.13 -15.59 5.90
CA GLU A 247 13.48 -15.03 5.87
C GLU A 247 13.81 -14.30 7.16
N GLU A 248 15.08 -14.32 7.55
CA GLU A 248 15.57 -13.47 8.64
C GLU A 248 15.58 -11.99 8.24
N THR A 249 15.89 -11.72 6.96
CA THR A 249 15.93 -10.38 6.39
C THR A 249 15.35 -10.41 4.97
N PHE A 250 14.11 -9.95 4.84
CA PHE A 250 13.39 -9.89 3.56
C PHE A 250 13.35 -8.47 3.02
N LEU A 251 13.78 -8.27 1.78
CA LEU A 251 13.79 -6.96 1.10
C LEU A 251 12.95 -6.98 -0.16
N TYR A 252 12.27 -5.88 -0.43
CA TYR A 252 11.55 -5.65 -1.68
C TYR A 252 11.45 -4.14 -1.98
N PRO A 253 11.48 -3.74 -3.27
CA PRO A 253 11.26 -2.35 -3.65
C PRO A 253 9.82 -1.92 -3.33
N VAL A 254 9.64 -0.64 -3.04
CA VAL A 254 8.35 -0.01 -2.79
C VAL A 254 8.30 1.37 -3.42
N VAL A 255 7.09 1.94 -3.54
CA VAL A 255 6.87 3.27 -4.13
C VAL A 255 7.19 4.39 -3.12
N ASN A 256 6.84 4.18 -1.85
CA ASN A 256 6.82 5.19 -0.79
C ASN A 256 6.00 6.43 -1.17
N ALA A 257 4.68 6.28 -1.30
CA ALA A 257 3.80 7.40 -1.63
C ALA A 257 2.44 7.30 -0.93
N GLY A 258 2.09 8.34 -0.17
CA GLY A 258 0.74 8.66 0.29
C GLY A 258 0.17 9.82 -0.53
N ALA A 259 -0.79 9.55 -1.43
CA ALA A 259 -1.27 10.55 -2.40
C ALA A 259 -2.80 10.59 -2.52
N LEU A 260 -3.38 11.79 -2.43
CA LEU A 260 -4.83 12.01 -2.54
C LEU A 260 -5.14 12.91 -3.74
N LEU A 261 -5.96 12.42 -4.66
CA LEU A 261 -6.45 13.18 -5.82
C LEU A 261 -7.92 13.54 -5.71
N LEU A 262 -8.22 14.81 -5.98
CA LEU A 262 -9.54 15.31 -6.32
C LEU A 262 -9.62 15.40 -7.85
N ASP A 263 -10.30 14.45 -8.47
CA ASP A 263 -10.49 14.41 -9.91
C ASP A 263 -11.67 15.32 -10.28
N TYR A 264 -11.57 16.03 -11.41
CA TYR A 264 -12.49 17.11 -11.80
C TYR A 264 -12.50 18.28 -10.81
N TYR A 265 -11.31 18.72 -10.40
CA TYR A 265 -11.14 19.83 -9.48
C TYR A 265 -10.03 20.80 -9.90
N PRO A 266 -10.28 22.13 -9.94
CA PRO A 266 -11.56 22.80 -9.73
C PRO A 266 -12.42 22.85 -11.01
N ASP A 267 -13.40 21.95 -11.17
CA ASP A 267 -14.30 21.97 -12.34
C ASP A 267 -15.71 22.43 -11.96
N TYR A 268 -16.21 23.45 -12.66
CA TYR A 268 -17.54 24.02 -12.45
C TYR A 268 -18.34 24.27 -13.73
N GLU A 269 -17.84 23.86 -14.90
CA GLU A 269 -18.53 24.04 -16.19
C GLU A 269 -19.86 23.27 -16.27
N ASN A 270 -19.84 22.02 -15.77
CA ASN A 270 -20.96 21.07 -15.87
C ASN A 270 -21.76 20.96 -14.55
N SER A 271 -21.65 21.96 -13.67
CA SER A 271 -22.34 21.94 -12.39
C SER A 271 -23.82 22.33 -12.50
N ASP A 272 -24.67 21.76 -11.65
CA ASP A 272 -26.07 22.18 -11.52
C ASP A 272 -26.18 23.50 -10.74
N ARG A 273 -26.27 24.61 -11.47
CA ARG A 273 -26.38 25.96 -10.91
C ARG A 273 -27.63 26.16 -10.05
N GLU A 274 -28.76 25.60 -10.45
CA GLU A 274 -30.03 25.77 -9.73
C GLU A 274 -29.98 25.03 -8.39
N MET A 275 -29.46 23.81 -8.40
CA MET A 275 -29.23 23.03 -7.19
C MET A 275 -28.25 23.74 -6.25
N MET A 276 -27.11 24.23 -6.75
CA MET A 276 -26.11 24.94 -5.92
C MET A 276 -26.69 26.20 -5.28
N GLN A 277 -27.46 26.97 -6.05
CA GLN A 277 -28.13 28.15 -5.52
C GLN A 277 -29.17 27.78 -4.45
N LYS A 278 -29.94 26.70 -4.67
CA LYS A 278 -30.97 26.23 -3.74
C LYS A 278 -30.38 25.70 -2.43
N LEU A 279 -29.34 24.87 -2.50
CA LEU A 279 -28.76 24.19 -1.34
C LEU A 279 -27.76 25.08 -0.58
N TYR A 280 -26.94 25.83 -1.30
CA TYR A 280 -25.79 26.53 -0.72
C TYR A 280 -25.87 28.06 -0.85
N SER A 281 -26.85 28.60 -1.59
CA SER A 281 -26.94 30.04 -1.87
C SER A 281 -25.63 30.59 -2.47
N ARG A 282 -25.02 29.80 -3.35
CA ARG A 282 -23.76 30.08 -4.04
C ARG A 282 -23.88 29.69 -5.50
N ASP A 283 -23.19 30.44 -6.35
CA ASP A 283 -22.87 29.96 -7.69
C ASP A 283 -21.77 28.88 -7.62
N PRO A 284 -21.56 28.09 -8.68
CA PRO A 284 -20.59 27.01 -8.67
C PRO A 284 -19.14 27.41 -8.38
N VAL A 285 -18.72 28.58 -8.86
CA VAL A 285 -17.36 29.11 -8.65
C VAL A 285 -17.17 29.41 -7.16
N MET A 286 -18.13 30.10 -6.56
CA MET A 286 -18.12 30.39 -5.12
C MET A 286 -18.27 29.12 -4.28
N PHE A 287 -19.01 28.10 -4.73
CA PHE A 287 -19.10 26.83 -4.02
C PHE A 287 -17.75 26.10 -3.97
N VAL A 288 -17.03 26.03 -5.09
CA VAL A 288 -15.68 25.46 -5.15
C VAL A 288 -14.72 26.22 -4.24
N ARG A 289 -14.69 27.55 -4.33
CA ARG A 289 -13.74 28.41 -3.62
C ARG A 289 -14.05 28.55 -2.13
N ASP A 290 -15.31 28.76 -1.76
CA ASP A 290 -15.70 29.14 -0.39
C ASP A 290 -16.10 27.94 0.47
N ILE A 291 -16.43 26.79 -0.13
CA ILE A 291 -16.97 25.62 0.57
C ILE A 291 -16.09 24.39 0.41
N ILE A 292 -15.82 23.95 -0.83
CA ILE A 292 -15.05 22.71 -1.06
C ILE A 292 -13.59 22.91 -0.64
N TRP A 293 -12.93 23.92 -1.22
CA TRP A 293 -11.50 24.13 -1.00
C TRP A 293 -11.13 24.23 0.49
N PRO A 294 -11.75 25.10 1.32
CA PRO A 294 -11.30 25.26 2.69
C PRO A 294 -11.52 24.01 3.55
N ALA A 295 -12.54 23.20 3.25
CA ALA A 295 -12.75 21.96 3.99
C ALA A 295 -11.77 20.87 3.56
N MET A 296 -11.46 20.77 2.26
CA MET A 296 -10.46 19.80 1.78
C MET A 296 -9.08 20.14 2.33
N ASP A 297 -8.66 21.41 2.27
CA ASP A 297 -7.39 21.88 2.85
C ASP A 297 -7.29 21.52 4.34
N LYS A 298 -8.38 21.75 5.10
CA LYS A 298 -8.45 21.35 6.51
C LYS A 298 -8.34 19.83 6.71
N MET A 299 -8.97 19.01 5.87
CA MET A 299 -8.87 17.55 5.94
C MET A 299 -7.44 17.08 5.64
N GLY A 300 -6.81 17.65 4.61
CA GLY A 300 -5.42 17.34 4.26
C GLY A 300 -4.46 17.62 5.41
N TYR A 301 -4.58 18.81 6.00
CA TYR A 301 -3.79 19.21 7.16
C TYR A 301 -4.02 18.31 8.38
N ALA A 302 -5.28 17.92 8.66
CA ALA A 302 -5.61 17.12 9.83
C ALA A 302 -5.02 15.70 9.77
N GLU A 303 -4.97 15.10 8.58
CA GLU A 303 -4.50 13.72 8.39
C GLU A 303 -3.04 13.64 7.94
N GLY A 304 -2.40 14.79 7.66
CA GLY A 304 -1.02 14.86 7.19
C GLY A 304 -0.87 14.39 5.74
N VAL A 305 -1.89 14.60 4.90
CA VAL A 305 -1.90 14.20 3.49
C VAL A 305 -1.83 15.43 2.58
N ILE A 306 -1.09 15.30 1.48
CA ILE A 306 -1.05 16.31 0.43
C ILE A 306 -2.21 16.05 -0.54
N ILE A 307 -2.99 17.07 -0.82
CA ILE A 307 -4.14 16.99 -1.72
C ILE A 307 -3.77 17.57 -3.06
N SER A 308 -4.02 16.78 -4.10
CA SER A 308 -3.85 17.18 -5.49
C SER A 308 -5.20 17.37 -6.15
N GLY A 309 -5.33 18.34 -7.05
CA GLY A 309 -6.53 18.59 -7.84
C GLY A 309 -6.24 18.50 -9.33
N ARG A 310 -7.08 17.79 -10.09
CA ARG A 310 -6.95 17.69 -11.55
C ARG A 310 -8.20 18.22 -12.22
N SER A 311 -8.03 19.22 -13.07
CA SER A 311 -9.12 19.85 -13.80
C SER A 311 -9.20 19.32 -15.24
N TYR A 312 -10.42 19.20 -15.76
CA TYR A 312 -10.67 18.89 -17.17
C TYR A 312 -11.50 19.96 -17.88
N MET A 313 -11.57 21.17 -17.30
CA MET A 313 -12.28 22.30 -17.92
C MET A 313 -11.73 22.59 -19.31
N GLU A 314 -12.61 22.61 -20.31
CA GLU A 314 -12.23 22.95 -21.68
C GLU A 314 -11.93 24.44 -21.82
N ASN A 315 -12.65 25.28 -21.07
CA ASN A 315 -12.56 26.72 -21.15
C ASN A 315 -12.18 27.34 -19.79
N LYS A 316 -10.87 27.34 -19.51
CA LYS A 316 -10.28 28.02 -18.35
C LYS A 316 -10.45 29.54 -18.49
N ASN A 317 -11.42 30.10 -17.77
CA ASN A 317 -11.74 31.54 -17.75
C ASN A 317 -10.99 32.28 -16.64
N ASP A 318 -11.23 33.59 -16.50
CA ASP A 318 -10.58 34.41 -15.45
C ASP A 318 -10.85 33.87 -14.03
N ASP A 319 -12.04 33.34 -13.77
CA ASP A 319 -12.38 32.73 -12.47
C ASP A 319 -11.50 31.50 -12.17
N TYR A 320 -11.19 30.69 -13.19
CA TYR A 320 -10.34 29.52 -13.03
C TYR A 320 -8.93 29.93 -12.63
N TYR A 321 -8.34 30.88 -13.36
CA TYR A 321 -6.98 31.36 -13.08
C TYR A 321 -6.90 32.11 -11.75
N ASP A 322 -7.97 32.77 -11.33
CA ASP A 322 -8.07 33.36 -9.99
C ASP A 322 -8.03 32.27 -8.90
N ILE A 323 -8.87 31.24 -9.02
CA ILE A 323 -8.88 30.09 -8.09
C ILE A 323 -7.51 29.40 -8.06
N GLU A 324 -6.95 29.08 -9.22
CA GLU A 324 -5.62 28.46 -9.33
C GLU A 324 -4.54 29.30 -8.66
N THR A 325 -4.54 30.62 -8.89
CA THR A 325 -3.58 31.53 -8.27
C THR A 325 -3.72 31.58 -6.76
N GLN A 326 -4.96 31.58 -6.25
CA GLN A 326 -5.22 31.57 -4.82
C GLN A 326 -4.80 30.23 -4.18
N MET A 327 -5.08 29.09 -4.84
CA MET A 327 -4.66 27.75 -4.37
C MET A 327 -3.14 27.63 -4.29
N LYS A 328 -2.43 28.07 -5.33
CA LYS A 328 -0.96 28.12 -5.33
C LYS A 328 -0.39 28.96 -4.18
N ARG A 329 -1.10 30.01 -3.76
CA ARG A 329 -0.68 30.86 -2.64
C ARG A 329 -0.95 30.24 -1.27
N SER A 330 -2.06 29.50 -1.10
CA SER A 330 -2.38 28.88 0.19
C SER A 330 -1.57 27.61 0.45
N ARG A 331 -1.01 26.99 -0.61
CA ARG A 331 -0.33 25.68 -0.56
C ARG A 331 -1.23 24.52 -0.06
N GLY A 332 -2.55 24.69 -0.11
CA GLY A 332 -3.49 23.70 0.42
C GLY A 332 -3.82 22.57 -0.55
N ILE A 333 -4.10 22.91 -1.82
CA ILE A 333 -4.36 21.95 -2.89
C ILE A 333 -3.38 22.24 -4.03
N ILE A 334 -2.64 21.22 -4.46
CA ILE A 334 -1.68 21.31 -5.56
C ILE A 334 -2.41 20.95 -6.86
N LEU A 335 -2.39 21.83 -7.85
CA LEU A 335 -3.06 21.57 -9.12
C LEU A 335 -2.14 20.86 -10.09
N GLU A 336 -2.59 19.70 -10.54
CA GLU A 336 -1.91 18.83 -11.49
C GLU A 336 -1.94 19.44 -12.90
N LYS A 337 -0.89 19.16 -13.69
CA LYS A 337 -0.88 19.53 -15.12
C LYS A 337 -1.94 18.71 -15.86
N ASP A 338 -2.43 19.20 -17.01
CA ASP A 338 -3.52 18.63 -17.83
C ASP A 338 -3.22 17.23 -18.47
N ARG A 339 -2.39 16.40 -17.86
CA ARG A 339 -2.12 15.01 -18.28
C ARG A 339 -2.36 14.10 -17.09
N GLY A 340 -3.44 13.31 -17.16
CA GLY A 340 -3.68 12.26 -16.18
C GLY A 340 -2.61 11.18 -16.30
N GLY A 341 -1.89 10.92 -15.22
CA GLY A 341 -0.84 9.91 -15.22
C GLY A 341 -1.23 8.60 -14.54
N LEU A 342 -0.19 7.90 -14.09
CA LEU A 342 -0.09 6.44 -14.05
C LEU A 342 -0.10 5.85 -12.63
N LEU A 343 -0.38 6.66 -11.61
CA LEU A 343 -0.39 6.19 -10.23
C LEU A 343 -1.62 5.29 -10.02
N PRO A 344 -1.46 4.02 -9.59
CA PRO A 344 -2.59 3.17 -9.29
C PRO A 344 -3.45 3.79 -8.20
N VAL A 345 -4.77 3.83 -8.38
CA VAL A 345 -5.73 4.25 -7.36
C VAL A 345 -6.05 3.05 -6.46
N VAL A 346 -5.70 3.12 -5.18
CA VAL A 346 -5.97 2.04 -4.23
C VAL A 346 -7.39 2.12 -3.70
N CYS A 347 -7.90 3.32 -3.38
CA CYS A 347 -9.27 3.51 -2.88
C CYS A 347 -10.02 4.63 -3.62
N GLU A 348 -11.31 4.44 -3.81
CA GLU A 348 -12.20 5.43 -4.43
C GLU A 348 -13.45 5.66 -3.59
N GLY A 349 -14.08 6.82 -3.78
CA GLY A 349 -15.36 7.18 -3.19
C GLY A 349 -15.29 7.56 -1.70
N HIS A 350 -16.22 8.41 -1.27
CA HIS A 350 -16.19 9.10 0.02
C HIS A 350 -16.60 8.26 1.23
N MET A 351 -17.39 7.18 1.05
CA MET A 351 -17.91 6.39 2.18
C MET A 351 -16.81 5.57 2.87
N PRO A 352 -16.76 5.54 4.22
CA PRO A 352 -15.81 4.69 4.95
C PRO A 352 -16.18 3.21 4.82
N GLY A 353 -15.21 2.33 5.12
CA GLY A 353 -15.47 0.90 5.21
C GLY A 353 -14.20 0.07 5.40
N ASP A 354 -14.31 -0.99 6.19
CA ASP A 354 -13.18 -1.89 6.50
C ASP A 354 -12.57 -2.53 5.25
N GLY A 355 -13.36 -2.74 4.19
CA GLY A 355 -12.84 -3.19 2.89
C GLY A 355 -11.85 -2.22 2.25
N LYS A 356 -12.09 -0.90 2.36
CA LYS A 356 -11.16 0.13 1.88
C LYS A 356 -9.94 0.22 2.78
N ARG A 357 -10.14 0.19 4.10
CA ARG A 357 -9.03 0.20 5.07
C ARG A 357 -8.09 -1.00 4.85
N TRP A 358 -8.65 -2.20 4.75
CA TRP A 358 -7.92 -3.44 4.44
C TRP A 358 -7.09 -3.31 3.16
N ARG A 359 -7.72 -2.85 2.07
CA ARG A 359 -7.05 -2.67 0.79
C ARG A 359 -5.91 -1.64 0.91
N MET A 360 -6.15 -0.51 1.56
CA MET A 360 -5.15 0.54 1.75
C MET A 360 -3.95 0.05 2.56
N GLU A 361 -4.19 -0.58 3.72
CA GLU A 361 -3.12 -1.10 4.58
C GLU A 361 -2.32 -2.20 3.89
N SER A 362 -2.98 -3.07 3.12
CA SER A 362 -2.33 -4.11 2.33
C SER A 362 -1.40 -3.55 1.25
N PHE A 363 -1.85 -2.57 0.47
CA PHE A 363 -1.01 -1.90 -0.53
C PHE A 363 0.12 -1.09 0.10
N ALA A 364 -0.14 -0.42 1.23
CA ALA A 364 0.89 0.30 1.97
C ALA A 364 2.00 -0.65 2.48
N SER A 365 1.63 -1.82 3.00
CA SER A 365 2.60 -2.81 3.48
C SER A 365 3.35 -3.50 2.33
N GLY A 366 2.65 -3.85 1.24
CA GLY A 366 3.21 -4.67 0.16
C GLY A 366 3.86 -3.91 -0.99
N MET A 367 3.42 -2.69 -1.28
CA MET A 367 3.94 -1.84 -2.37
C MET A 367 4.41 -0.46 -1.89
N GLY A 368 4.22 -0.12 -0.62
CA GLY A 368 4.48 1.23 -0.11
C GLY A 368 3.65 2.30 -0.80
N LEU A 369 2.41 1.97 -1.18
CA LEU A 369 1.50 2.88 -1.86
C LEU A 369 0.19 3.01 -1.08
N ALA A 370 -0.16 4.23 -0.73
CA ALA A 370 -1.46 4.60 -0.20
C ALA A 370 -2.05 5.72 -1.06
N SER A 371 -2.99 5.39 -1.95
CA SER A 371 -3.55 6.37 -2.88
C SER A 371 -5.08 6.34 -2.91
N SER A 372 -5.69 7.52 -2.94
CA SER A 372 -7.13 7.64 -3.05
C SER A 372 -7.54 8.70 -4.07
N CYS A 373 -8.60 8.41 -4.84
CA CYS A 373 -9.16 9.32 -5.81
C CYS A 373 -10.64 9.60 -5.49
N TYR A 374 -11.03 10.87 -5.54
CA TYR A 374 -12.41 11.31 -5.33
C TYR A 374 -12.90 12.10 -6.54
N ASP A 375 -13.96 11.61 -7.19
CA ASP A 375 -14.60 12.29 -8.30
C ASP A 375 -15.46 13.44 -7.78
N MET A 376 -15.00 14.68 -7.99
CA MET A 376 -15.68 15.86 -7.46
C MET A 376 -16.98 16.17 -8.21
N ARG A 377 -17.26 15.57 -9.37
CA ARG A 377 -18.54 15.72 -10.06
C ARG A 377 -19.71 15.17 -9.25
N GLU A 378 -19.44 14.22 -8.34
CA GLU A 378 -20.45 13.62 -7.46
C GLU A 378 -21.21 14.68 -6.65
N ILE A 379 -20.49 15.70 -6.18
CA ILE A 379 -21.06 16.80 -5.38
C ILE A 379 -21.39 18.04 -6.20
N MET A 380 -21.02 18.06 -7.49
CA MET A 380 -21.27 19.20 -8.40
C MET A 380 -22.62 19.14 -9.13
N GLY A 381 -23.45 18.13 -8.85
CA GLY A 381 -24.81 18.01 -9.41
C GLY A 381 -25.12 16.68 -10.09
N SER A 382 -24.12 15.80 -10.32
CA SER A 382 -24.39 14.48 -10.92
C SER A 382 -25.22 13.55 -10.03
N LYS A 383 -25.20 13.78 -8.71
CA LYS A 383 -25.91 12.98 -7.70
C LYS A 383 -26.64 13.82 -6.65
N GLY A 384 -26.75 15.13 -6.84
CA GLY A 384 -27.16 16.05 -5.77
C GLY A 384 -28.65 16.04 -5.39
N GLU A 385 -29.47 15.18 -6.00
CA GLU A 385 -30.81 14.85 -5.48
C GLU A 385 -30.76 13.86 -4.29
N ASP A 386 -29.66 13.12 -4.13
CA ASP A 386 -29.44 12.21 -3.00
C ASP A 386 -28.82 12.96 -1.82
N PRO A 387 -29.49 13.01 -0.64
CA PRO A 387 -28.97 13.68 0.56
C PRO A 387 -27.59 13.20 1.01
N ALA A 388 -27.16 11.99 0.62
CA ALA A 388 -25.82 11.49 0.91
C ALA A 388 -24.70 12.27 0.16
N TYR A 389 -25.04 12.89 -0.97
CA TYR A 389 -24.11 13.66 -1.81
C TYR A 389 -24.23 15.17 -1.62
N GLU A 390 -25.13 15.63 -0.74
CA GLU A 390 -25.06 16.99 -0.21
C GLU A 390 -23.74 17.18 0.57
N TRP A 391 -23.09 18.33 0.39
CA TRP A 391 -21.73 18.57 0.88
C TRP A 391 -21.56 18.31 2.38
N ALA A 392 -22.55 18.67 3.20
CA ALA A 392 -22.47 18.48 4.64
C ALA A 392 -22.40 16.99 5.03
N ALA A 393 -23.15 16.12 4.33
CA ALA A 393 -23.10 14.68 4.53
C ALA A 393 -21.83 14.09 3.91
N TYR A 394 -21.55 14.47 2.65
CA TYR A 394 -20.40 13.99 1.89
C TYR A 394 -19.08 14.28 2.61
N SER A 395 -18.83 15.55 2.97
CA SER A 395 -17.61 15.99 3.66
C SER A 395 -17.41 15.30 5.02
N ARG A 396 -18.49 15.01 5.73
CA ARG A 396 -18.43 14.30 7.01
C ARG A 396 -17.97 12.85 6.82
N GLU A 397 -18.57 12.12 5.88
CA GLU A 397 -18.17 10.73 5.63
C GLU A 397 -16.79 10.65 4.94
N LEU A 398 -16.49 11.59 4.04
CA LEU A 398 -15.17 11.73 3.44
C LEU A 398 -14.07 11.92 4.48
N SER A 399 -14.27 12.84 5.44
CA SER A 399 -13.30 13.08 6.51
C SER A 399 -13.04 11.83 7.35
N LYS A 400 -14.08 11.05 7.68
CA LYS A 400 -13.91 9.76 8.37
C LYS A 400 -13.15 8.77 7.51
N ASN A 401 -13.49 8.68 6.23
CA ASN A 401 -12.85 7.77 5.29
C ASN A 401 -11.35 8.08 5.10
N ILE A 402 -10.98 9.35 4.90
CA ILE A 402 -9.57 9.77 4.81
C ILE A 402 -8.84 9.40 6.10
N HIS A 403 -9.42 9.73 7.27
CA HIS A 403 -8.84 9.34 8.55
C HIS A 403 -8.63 7.82 8.64
N ASP A 404 -9.66 7.03 8.35
CA ASP A 404 -9.64 5.57 8.49
C ASP A 404 -8.59 4.90 7.60
N ILE A 405 -8.41 5.38 6.37
CA ILE A 405 -7.49 4.77 5.39
C ILE A 405 -6.05 5.30 5.49
N TYR A 406 -5.81 6.51 6.03
CA TYR A 406 -4.45 7.07 6.13
C TYR A 406 -3.82 6.97 7.52
N ARG A 407 -4.59 6.92 8.62
CA ARG A 407 -4.06 6.96 10.00
C ARG A 407 -2.98 5.90 10.31
N ASN A 408 -3.08 4.71 9.73
CA ASN A 408 -2.15 3.60 9.95
C ASN A 408 -1.03 3.55 8.89
N ASN A 409 -1.08 4.43 7.89
CA ASN A 409 -0.18 4.44 6.73
C ASN A 409 0.71 5.70 6.70
N GLN A 410 0.77 6.46 7.80
CA GLN A 410 1.59 7.68 7.95
C GLN A 410 3.11 7.42 7.92
N PHE A 411 3.53 6.15 7.90
CA PHE A 411 4.92 5.79 7.67
C PHE A 411 5.34 6.02 6.20
N LEU A 412 4.38 6.11 5.28
CA LEU A 412 4.62 6.53 3.91
C LEU A 412 4.68 8.04 3.83
N GLU A 413 5.54 8.55 2.95
CA GLU A 413 5.66 9.98 2.73
C GLU A 413 4.43 10.53 2.01
N ALA A 414 3.86 11.61 2.55
CA ALA A 414 2.79 12.34 1.90
C ALA A 414 3.34 13.14 0.71
N VAL A 415 2.82 12.88 -0.48
CA VAL A 415 3.29 13.47 -1.73
C VAL A 415 2.12 13.97 -2.56
N ASP A 416 2.37 14.94 -3.44
CA ASP A 416 1.41 15.26 -4.50
C ASP A 416 1.30 14.11 -5.51
N TRP A 417 0.27 14.17 -6.35
CA TRP A 417 -0.04 13.10 -7.26
C TRP A 417 1.05 12.93 -8.33
N GLN A 418 1.60 14.04 -8.83
CA GLN A 418 2.71 14.02 -9.78
C GLN A 418 3.96 13.34 -9.21
N GLU A 419 4.37 13.68 -8.00
CA GLU A 419 5.51 13.07 -7.31
C GLU A 419 5.27 11.57 -7.09
N GLY A 420 4.07 11.18 -6.68
CA GLY A 420 3.67 9.77 -6.56
C GLY A 420 3.82 9.01 -7.88
N GLU A 421 3.40 9.61 -9.00
CA GLU A 421 3.57 9.04 -10.34
C GLU A 421 5.05 8.87 -10.70
N GLU A 422 5.88 9.86 -10.42
CA GLU A 422 7.32 9.83 -10.69
C GLU A 422 8.06 8.77 -9.87
N ARG A 423 7.66 8.56 -8.61
CA ARG A 423 8.12 7.43 -7.78
C ARG A 423 7.67 6.09 -8.35
N PHE A 424 6.42 5.99 -8.80
CA PHE A 424 5.88 4.76 -9.39
C PHE A 424 6.63 4.36 -10.69
N LYS A 425 7.01 5.34 -11.52
CA LYS A 425 7.84 5.10 -12.72
C LYS A 425 9.23 4.55 -12.35
N ARG A 426 9.88 5.08 -11.32
CA ARG A 426 11.18 4.60 -10.81
C ARG A 426 11.08 3.19 -10.25
N TYR A 427 10.04 2.92 -9.47
CA TYR A 427 9.68 1.57 -8.99
C TYR A 427 9.46 0.57 -10.15
N GLY A 428 8.87 1.02 -11.26
CA GLY A 428 8.71 0.22 -12.47
C GLY A 428 10.05 -0.19 -13.10
N LYS A 429 10.99 0.76 -13.19
CA LYS A 429 12.30 0.59 -13.83
C LYS A 429 13.31 -0.22 -13.01
N ILE A 430 13.21 -0.15 -11.69
CA ILE A 430 14.24 -0.72 -10.80
C ILE A 430 14.21 -2.26 -10.81
N GLN A 431 15.40 -2.87 -10.93
CA GLN A 431 15.64 -4.30 -10.81
C GLN A 431 16.75 -4.52 -9.78
N PRO A 432 16.40 -4.69 -8.49
CA PRO A 432 17.37 -4.82 -7.43
C PRO A 432 17.89 -6.26 -7.30
N VAL A 433 19.19 -6.37 -7.05
CA VAL A 433 19.88 -7.60 -6.66
C VAL A 433 20.37 -7.41 -5.23
N PHE A 434 19.90 -8.29 -4.34
CA PHE A 434 20.27 -8.30 -2.93
C PHE A 434 21.29 -9.40 -2.66
N THR A 435 22.39 -9.07 -1.98
CA THR A 435 23.38 -10.05 -1.54
C THR A 435 23.56 -9.95 -0.03
N MET A 436 23.14 -10.99 0.68
CA MET A 436 23.22 -11.05 2.14
C MET A 436 24.64 -11.35 2.60
N GLY A 437 25.11 -10.59 3.58
CA GLY A 437 26.33 -10.84 4.36
C GLY A 437 26.02 -10.86 5.86
N GLN A 438 27.03 -11.15 6.68
CA GLN A 438 26.85 -11.25 8.14
C GLN A 438 26.61 -9.89 8.82
N GLU A 439 27.29 -8.84 8.36
CA GLU A 439 27.24 -7.49 8.97
C GLU A 439 26.71 -6.43 7.99
N GLN A 440 26.46 -6.82 6.75
CA GLN A 440 25.99 -5.91 5.71
C GLN A 440 25.17 -6.61 4.63
N ILE A 441 24.24 -5.87 4.04
CA ILE A 441 23.46 -6.24 2.86
C ILE A 441 23.98 -5.40 1.71
N LEU A 442 24.49 -6.04 0.66
CA LEU A 442 24.85 -5.34 -0.57
C LEU A 442 23.63 -5.27 -1.48
N ILE A 443 23.24 -4.05 -1.84
CA ILE A 443 22.14 -3.80 -2.75
C ILE A 443 22.74 -3.19 -4.02
N LYS A 444 22.48 -3.82 -5.16
CA LYS A 444 22.77 -3.27 -6.50
C LYS A 444 21.47 -3.12 -7.25
N ALA A 445 21.23 -1.95 -7.82
CA ALA A 445 19.96 -1.64 -8.45
C ALA A 445 20.17 -1.29 -9.93
N GLU A 446 19.84 -2.23 -10.82
CA GLU A 446 19.79 -1.97 -12.26
C GLU A 446 18.56 -1.12 -12.57
N GLY A 447 18.67 -0.20 -13.54
CA GLY A 447 17.60 0.76 -13.83
C GLY A 447 17.47 1.93 -12.84
N PHE A 448 18.44 2.09 -11.93
CA PHE A 448 18.54 3.25 -11.04
C PHE A 448 18.62 4.56 -11.82
N VAL A 449 17.89 5.58 -11.35
CA VAL A 449 17.85 6.93 -11.93
C VAL A 449 18.49 7.93 -10.97
N ASP A 450 17.83 8.19 -9.85
CA ASP A 450 18.22 9.21 -8.86
C ASP A 450 17.89 8.77 -7.41
N VAL A 451 16.68 8.23 -7.19
CA VAL A 451 16.22 7.72 -5.89
C VAL A 451 15.24 6.57 -6.10
N TRP A 452 15.22 5.63 -5.16
CA TRP A 452 14.18 4.61 -5.05
C TRP A 452 14.05 4.15 -3.61
N TYR A 453 12.95 3.46 -3.30
CA TYR A 453 12.64 3.04 -1.95
C TYR A 453 12.61 1.52 -1.82
N CYS A 454 13.07 1.03 -0.67
CA CYS A 454 13.11 -0.40 -0.38
C CYS A 454 12.57 -0.66 1.03
N MET A 455 11.63 -1.60 1.13
CA MET A 455 11.18 -2.13 2.40
C MET A 455 12.13 -3.23 2.87
N VAL A 456 12.49 -3.21 4.14
CA VAL A 456 13.29 -4.26 4.79
C VAL A 456 12.54 -4.78 6.01
N ARG A 457 12.26 -6.08 6.02
CA ARG A 457 11.61 -6.80 7.12
C ARG A 457 12.66 -7.66 7.81
N THR A 458 13.05 -7.30 9.02
CA THR A 458 14.10 -8.00 9.77
C THR A 458 14.03 -7.64 11.26
N ASP A 459 14.46 -8.58 12.10
CA ASP A 459 14.65 -8.37 13.53
C ASP A 459 15.98 -7.66 13.86
N LYS A 460 16.92 -7.58 12.90
CA LYS A 460 18.21 -6.89 13.04
C LYS A 460 18.04 -5.37 13.06
N GLU A 461 19.00 -4.69 13.69
CA GLU A 461 19.10 -3.23 13.61
C GLU A 461 19.75 -2.81 12.28
N ILE A 462 19.17 -1.79 11.63
CA ILE A 462 19.72 -1.18 10.42
C ILE A 462 20.22 0.23 10.75
N HIS A 463 21.48 0.49 10.42
CA HIS A 463 22.13 1.78 10.67
C HIS A 463 22.20 2.63 9.41
N GLU A 464 22.07 3.94 9.56
CA GLU A 464 22.29 4.90 8.48
C GLU A 464 23.70 4.77 7.88
N GLY A 465 23.80 5.07 6.59
CA GLY A 465 25.06 4.93 5.87
C GLY A 465 25.11 5.76 4.59
N PRO A 466 26.24 5.71 3.88
CA PRO A 466 26.42 6.48 2.66
C PRO A 466 25.50 5.95 1.55
N GLY A 467 24.74 6.86 0.92
CA GLY A 467 23.88 6.54 -0.22
C GLY A 467 22.52 5.94 0.15
N TYR A 468 22.17 5.87 1.45
CA TYR A 468 20.83 5.48 1.87
C TYR A 468 20.42 6.11 3.22
N GLY A 469 19.15 6.52 3.31
CA GLY A 469 18.47 6.87 4.56
C GLY A 469 17.72 5.68 5.14
N VAL A 470 17.47 5.69 6.45
CA VAL A 470 16.76 4.62 7.16
C VAL A 470 15.65 5.23 8.01
N GLN A 471 14.44 4.73 7.84
CA GLN A 471 13.30 5.04 8.70
C GLN A 471 12.77 3.73 9.29
N ARG A 472 12.72 3.62 10.61
CA ARG A 472 12.02 2.51 11.27
C ARG A 472 10.51 2.78 11.21
N ILE A 473 9.75 1.87 10.64
CA ILE A 473 8.31 2.05 10.37
C ILE A 473 7.42 1.02 11.09
N GLY A 474 8.04 0.00 11.69
CA GLY A 474 7.37 -1.01 12.50
C GLY A 474 8.35 -1.69 13.44
N LYS A 475 7.89 -2.70 14.16
CA LYS A 475 8.73 -3.46 15.11
C LYS A 475 9.94 -4.07 14.41
N ASP A 476 9.70 -4.78 13.32
CA ASP A 476 10.69 -5.51 12.51
C ASP A 476 10.64 -5.03 11.04
N ALA A 477 10.49 -3.73 10.84
CA ALA A 477 10.29 -3.13 9.52
C ALA A 477 10.96 -1.76 9.40
N TYR A 478 11.70 -1.60 8.30
CA TYR A 478 12.41 -0.37 7.94
C TYR A 478 12.09 0.01 6.49
N LEU A 479 11.99 1.30 6.24
CA LEU A 479 11.94 1.90 4.92
C LEU A 479 13.30 2.53 4.63
N LEU A 480 13.90 2.13 3.51
CA LEU A 480 15.14 2.70 3.01
C LEU A 480 14.85 3.65 1.86
N GLU A 481 15.40 4.85 1.93
CA GLU A 481 15.54 5.75 0.79
C GLU A 481 16.94 5.55 0.21
N ILE A 482 17.06 5.09 -1.04
CA ILE A 482 18.34 4.75 -1.65
C ILE A 482 18.64 5.74 -2.77
N THR A 483 19.76 6.47 -2.61
CA THR A 483 20.20 7.55 -3.52
C THR A 483 21.45 7.18 -4.31
N SER A 484 21.78 5.88 -4.36
CA SER A 484 22.93 5.35 -5.10
C SER A 484 22.58 4.02 -5.76
N SER A 485 23.14 3.76 -6.94
CA SER A 485 22.93 2.50 -7.68
C SER A 485 23.50 1.28 -6.97
N GLN A 486 24.45 1.48 -6.05
CA GLN A 486 24.99 0.45 -5.18
C GLN A 486 25.17 1.00 -3.77
N VAL A 487 24.67 0.27 -2.78
CA VAL A 487 24.83 0.59 -1.36
C VAL A 487 25.19 -0.65 -0.55
N ALA A 488 25.87 -0.43 0.57
CA ALA A 488 26.17 -1.45 1.56
C ALA A 488 25.45 -1.08 2.86
N VAL A 489 24.30 -1.70 3.08
CA VAL A 489 23.44 -1.44 4.24
C VAL A 489 23.99 -2.20 5.44
N LYS A 490 24.39 -1.48 6.49
CA LYS A 490 24.94 -2.08 7.70
C LYS A 490 23.83 -2.65 8.58
N ILE A 491 24.02 -3.88 9.04
CA ILE A 491 23.11 -4.57 9.94
C ILE A 491 23.86 -5.08 11.18
N SER A 492 23.19 -5.07 12.33
CA SER A 492 23.72 -5.66 13.56
C SER A 492 22.65 -6.47 14.28
N GLU A 493 23.09 -7.49 15.01
CA GLU A 493 22.24 -8.18 16.00
C GLU A 493 21.78 -7.17 17.07
N VAL A 494 20.57 -7.39 17.60
CA VAL A 494 19.93 -6.56 18.64
C VAL A 494 20.54 -6.80 20.02
#